data_AF-T1AFM2-F1
#
_entry.id   AF-T1AFM2-F1
#
_cell.length_a   1.000
_cell.length_b   1.000
_cell.length_c   1.000
_cell.angle_alpha   90.00
_cell.angle_beta   90.00
_cell.angle_gamma   90.00
#
_symmetry.space_group_name_H-M   'P 1'
#
loop_
_entity.id
_entity.type
_entity.pdbx_description
1 polymer ?
#
loop_
_entity_poly.entity_id
_entity_poly.type
_entity_poly.pdbx_seq_one_letter_code
_entity_poly.pdbx_strand_id
1 'polypeptide(L)' 'FIGQAAEHLKTNGTIITVESSLADSKALHDFIDANGFRIADSEKAHIFFEDIVALALKKKG' A
#
# COMPACT_ATOMS: atom_id res chain seq x y z
N PHE A 1 -8.67 -6.27 -4.26
CA PHE A 1 -8.18 -5.12 -5.05
C PHE A 1 -6.71 -5.28 -5.45
N ILE A 2 -5.74 -5.24 -4.53
CA ILE A 2 -4.29 -5.29 -4.87
C ILE A 2 -3.91 -6.52 -5.72
N GLY A 3 -4.44 -7.71 -5.41
CA GLY A 3 -4.16 -8.92 -6.18
C GLY A 3 -4.61 -8.87 -7.65
N GLN A 4 -5.65 -8.10 -7.99
CA GLN A 4 -6.06 -7.88 -9.39
C GLN A 4 -5.31 -6.70 -10.02
N ALA A 5 -4.81 -5.77 -9.21
CA ALA A 5 -4.20 -4.55 -9.72
C ALA A 5 -2.90 -4.83 -10.49
N ALA A 6 -2.18 -5.92 -10.17
CA ALA A 6 -0.95 -6.31 -10.88
C ALA A 6 -1.17 -6.50 -12.39
N GLU A 7 -2.30 -7.07 -12.81
CA GLU A 7 -2.60 -7.34 -14.21
C GLU A 7 -3.00 -6.08 -14.99
N HIS A 8 -3.57 -5.09 -14.31
CA HIS A 8 -4.08 -3.86 -14.93
C HIS A 8 -3.14 -2.65 -14.78
N LEU A 9 -2.14 -2.73 -13.91
CA LEU A 9 -1.21 -1.63 -13.67
C LEU A 9 -0.16 -1.55 -14.78
N LYS A 10 -0.08 -0.39 -15.44
CA LYS A 10 1.01 -0.04 -16.38
C LYS A 10 2.37 -0.19 -15.70
N THR A 11 3.44 -0.38 -16.48
CA THR A 11 4.82 -0.59 -15.97
C THR A 11 5.25 0.45 -14.93
N ASN A 12 4.90 1.72 -15.13
CA ASN A 12 5.22 2.81 -14.20
C ASN A 12 4.04 3.25 -13.33
N GLY A 13 2.95 2.48 -13.32
CA GLY A 13 1.76 2.80 -12.53
C GLY A 13 2.05 2.82 -11.03
N THR A 14 1.21 3.50 -10.28
CA THR A 14 1.25 3.55 -8.82
C THR A 14 -0.11 3.12 -8.30
N ILE A 15 -0.13 2.29 -7.26
CA ILE A 15 -1.34 2.08 -6.47
C ILE A 15 -1.18 2.93 -5.20
N ILE A 16 -2.17 3.75 -4.89
CA ILE A 16 -2.24 4.42 -3.60
C ILE A 16 -3.22 3.64 -2.73
N THR A 17 -2.75 3.16 -1.59
CA THR A 17 -3.60 2.57 -0.56
C THR A 17 -3.46 3.38 0.72
N VAL A 18 -4.48 3.32 1.57
CA VAL A 18 -4.51 4.04 2.84
C VAL A 18 -4.74 3.01 3.93
N GLU A 19 -3.89 3.02 4.96
CA GLU A 19 -4.04 2.18 6.13
C GLU A 19 -4.26 3.04 7.38
N SER A 20 -5.10 2.53 8.29
CA SER A 20 -5.26 3.08 9.63
C SER A 20 -4.27 2.40 10.56
N SER A 21 -3.73 3.14 11.53
CA SER A 21 -2.95 2.61 12.65
C SER A 21 -3.69 1.59 13.52
N LEU A 22 -5.01 1.49 13.37
CA LEU A 22 -5.85 0.49 14.03
C LEU A 22 -6.01 -0.80 13.19
N ALA A 23 -5.50 -0.81 11.97
CA ALA A 23 -5.48 -2.00 11.12
C ALA A 23 -4.27 -2.90 11.43
N ASP A 24 -4.32 -4.15 10.94
CA ASP A 24 -3.15 -5.03 10.95
C ASP A 24 -2.20 -4.65 9.81
N SER A 25 -1.39 -3.62 10.05
CA SER A 25 -0.40 -3.14 9.08
C SER A 25 0.58 -4.22 8.65
N LYS A 26 0.95 -5.14 9.57
CA LYS A 26 1.86 -6.22 9.23
C LYS A 26 1.22 -7.13 8.18
N ALA A 27 -0.02 -7.57 8.40
CA ALA A 27 -0.73 -8.41 7.45
C ALA A 27 -0.92 -7.72 6.10
N LEU A 28 -1.21 -6.40 6.08
CA LEU A 28 -1.30 -5.63 4.85
C LEU A 28 0.04 -5.57 4.10
N HIS A 29 1.14 -5.29 4.81
CA HIS A 29 2.47 -5.19 4.20
C HIS A 29 2.94 -6.54 3.66
N ASP A 30 2.73 -7.63 4.41
CA ASP A 30 2.98 -8.99 3.94
C ASP A 30 2.16 -9.31 2.68
N PHE A 31 0.89 -8.89 2.64
CA PHE A 31 0.02 -9.09 1.47
C PHE A 31 0.48 -8.28 0.25
N ILE A 32 0.91 -7.02 0.44
CA ILE A 32 1.50 -6.19 -0.63
C ILE A 32 2.72 -6.90 -1.22
N ASP A 33 3.61 -7.38 -0.35
CA ASP A 33 4.86 -8.03 -0.74
C ASP A 33 4.63 -9.31 -1.54
N ALA A 34 3.71 -10.16 -1.06
CA ALA A 34 3.31 -11.42 -1.69
C ALA A 34 2.64 -11.23 -3.06
N ASN A 35 2.04 -10.07 -3.32
CA ASN A 35 1.40 -9.75 -4.60
C ASN A 35 2.34 -9.03 -5.58
N GLY A 36 3.67 -9.07 -5.34
CA GLY A 36 4.66 -8.55 -6.28
C GLY A 36 4.79 -7.02 -6.26
N PHE A 37 4.36 -6.38 -5.18
CA PHE A 37 4.51 -4.95 -4.98
C PHE A 37 5.49 -4.64 -3.84
N ARG A 38 5.99 -3.41 -3.84
CA ARG A 38 6.75 -2.82 -2.73
C ARG A 38 6.18 -1.46 -2.38
N ILE A 39 6.30 -1.07 -1.13
CA ILE A 39 6.05 0.30 -0.69
C ILE A 39 7.24 1.15 -1.17
N ALA A 40 6.95 2.12 -2.03
CA ALA A 40 7.96 3.02 -2.60
C ALA A 40 8.02 4.36 -1.86
N ASP A 41 6.88 4.78 -1.28
CA ASP A 41 6.76 5.99 -0.49
C ASP A 41 5.60 5.83 0.50
N SER A 42 5.62 6.62 1.57
CA SER A 42 4.55 6.66 2.56
C SER A 42 4.41 8.06 3.16
N GLU A 43 3.17 8.52 3.28
CA GLU A 43 2.84 9.75 3.97
C GLU A 43 1.90 9.46 5.13
N LYS A 44 2.18 10.05 6.30
CA LYS A 44 1.40 9.85 7.52
C LYS A 44 0.74 11.14 7.96
N ALA A 45 -0.55 11.07 8.25
CA ALA A 45 -1.31 12.15 8.88
C ALA A 45 -1.91 11.65 10.20
N HIS A 46 -1.75 12.45 11.25
CA HIS A 46 -2.47 12.22 12.51
C HIS A 46 -3.85 12.86 12.42
N ILE A 47 -4.90 12.04 12.50
CA ILE A 47 -6.29 12.48 12.36
C ILE A 47 -7.07 12.02 13.59
N PHE A 48 -7.56 12.98 14.38
CA PHE A 48 -8.24 12.73 15.67
C PHE A 48 -7.40 11.90 16.65
N PHE A 49 -7.65 10.60 16.72
CA PHE A 49 -7.03 9.66 17.66
C PHE A 49 -6.23 8.56 16.95
N GLU A 50 -6.15 8.59 15.61
CA GLU A 50 -5.46 7.59 14.82
C GLU A 50 -4.46 8.22 13.85
N ASP A 51 -3.42 7.47 13.53
CA ASP A 51 -2.58 7.76 12.38
C ASP A 51 -3.18 7.09 11.15
N ILE A 52 -3.31 7.85 10.07
CA ILE A 52 -3.65 7.35 8.73
C ILE A 52 -2.39 7.44 7.88
N VAL A 53 -1.99 6.33 7.26
CA VAL A 53 -0.81 6.24 6.41
C VAL A 53 -1.24 5.97 4.96
N ALA A 54 -0.94 6.89 4.06
CA ALA A 54 -1.03 6.66 2.62
C ALA A 54 0.25 5.98 2.14
N LEU A 55 0.13 4.86 1.44
CA LEU A 55 1.24 4.09 0.88
C LEU A 55 1.19 4.15 -0.64
N ALA A 56 2.32 4.53 -1.25
CA ALA A 56 2.51 4.44 -2.69
C ALA A 56 3.17 3.11 -3.05
N LEU A 57 2.45 2.25 -3.75
CA LEU A 57 2.93 0.92 -4.13
C LEU A 57 3.39 0.89 -5.59
N LYS A 58 4.53 0.23 -5.81
CA LYS A 58 5.13 -0.01 -7.13
C LYS A 58 5.34 -1.50 -7.34
N LYS A 59 5.23 -1.96 -8.59
CA LYS A 59 5.63 -3.34 -8.95
C LYS A 59 7.10 -3.55 -8.58
N LYS A 60 7.41 -4.73 -8.03
CA LYS A 60 8.80 -5.19 -7.93
C LYS A 60 9.34 -5.38 -9.35
N GLY A 61 10.55 -4.87 -9.59
CA GLY A 61 11.26 -5.04 -10.86
C GLY A 61 11.83 -6.44 -11.00
#